data_AF-E9EFN2-F1
#
_entry.id   AF-E9EFN2-F1
#
_cell.length_a   1.000
_cell.length_b   1.000
_cell.length_c   1.000
_cell.angle_alpha   90.00
_cell.angle_beta   90.00
_cell.angle_gamma   90.00
#
_symmetry.space_group_name_H-M   'P 1'
#
loop_
_entity.id
_entity.type
_entity.pdbx_description
1 polymer ?
#
loop_
_entity_poly.entity_id
_entity_poly.type
_entity_poly.pdbx_seq_one_letter_code
_entity_poly.pdbx_strand_id
1 'polypeptide(L)'
;MVTGECNGGDPPPSGGSGNLPGLNASQDRHAQAIIAQTKKQGLGKQGCKPAIATGLTESSLRILANNGVPASLKYPNNGIGSGHDSVGIFQQRAMYYEDICCDMDAAYSASEFFKNMTAICGWKTMDAATLCQKVQRSAVPTAYRKYTAQAAKICAAGGF
;
A
#
# COMPACT_ATOMS: atom_id res chain seq x y z
N MET A 1 8.25 19.07 -18.33
CA MET A 1 7.17 19.29 -17.34
C MET A 1 7.62 18.61 -16.07
N VAL A 2 7.82 19.39 -15.00
CA VAL A 2 8.37 18.89 -13.74
C VAL A 2 7.29 18.09 -13.03
N THR A 3 7.35 16.76 -13.11
CA THR A 3 6.61 15.88 -12.21
C THR A 3 7.17 16.10 -10.81
N GLY A 4 6.35 16.61 -9.89
CA GLY A 4 6.74 16.78 -8.50
C GLY A 4 7.33 15.48 -7.97
N GLU A 5 8.57 15.53 -7.50
CA GLU A 5 9.31 14.37 -7.05
C GLU A 5 8.69 13.85 -5.75
N CYS A 6 7.79 12.88 -5.88
CA CYS A 6 7.34 12.07 -4.76
C CYS A 6 8.59 11.31 -4.29
N ASN A 7 9.20 11.70 -3.17
CA ASN A 7 10.41 11.08 -2.61
C ASN A 7 10.21 9.62 -2.12
N GLY A 8 9.18 8.93 -2.64
CA GLY A 8 8.86 7.50 -2.48
C GLY A 8 9.89 6.55 -3.10
N GLY A 9 10.88 7.08 -3.81
CA GLY A 9 12.02 6.31 -4.33
C GLY A 9 11.79 5.87 -5.76
N ASP A 10 12.88 5.79 -6.51
CA ASP A 10 12.91 5.24 -7.85
C ASP A 10 12.09 3.95 -7.95
N PRO A 11 11.45 3.66 -9.11
CA PRO A 11 10.83 2.37 -9.33
C PRO A 11 11.83 1.28 -8.91
N PRO A 12 11.38 0.25 -8.18
CA PRO A 12 12.30 -0.75 -7.64
C PRO A 12 13.21 -1.26 -8.76
N PRO A 13 14.51 -1.47 -8.49
CA PRO A 13 15.43 -1.98 -9.50
C PRO A 13 14.83 -3.26 -10.09
N SER A 14 14.90 -3.41 -11.41
CA SER A 14 14.27 -4.50 -12.18
C SER A 14 14.84 -5.91 -11.89
N GLY A 15 15.37 -6.16 -10.70
CA GLY A 15 16.17 -7.32 -10.32
C GLY A 15 15.43 -8.42 -9.56
N GLY A 16 14.14 -8.63 -9.81
CA GLY A 16 13.40 -9.80 -9.31
C GLY A 16 12.70 -10.50 -10.48
N SER A 17 13.35 -11.50 -11.07
CA SER A 17 12.90 -12.19 -12.29
C SER A 17 11.72 -13.15 -12.10
N GLY A 18 10.78 -12.83 -11.20
CA GLY A 18 9.59 -13.64 -10.99
C GLY A 18 8.43 -12.81 -10.44
N ASN A 19 7.24 -12.99 -11.03
CA ASN A 19 6.01 -12.42 -10.49
C ASN A 19 5.81 -12.96 -9.06
N LEU A 20 5.62 -12.05 -8.10
CA LEU A 20 5.19 -12.37 -6.74
C LEU A 20 3.94 -13.27 -6.81
N PRO A 21 3.81 -14.25 -5.91
CA PRO A 21 2.79 -15.29 -6.04
C PRO A 21 1.37 -14.75 -6.20
N GLY A 22 0.72 -15.13 -7.31
CA GLY A 22 -0.68 -14.81 -7.58
C GLY A 22 -0.97 -13.36 -7.99
N LEU A 23 0.05 -12.59 -8.38
CA LEU A 23 -0.10 -11.21 -8.85
C LEU A 23 0.09 -11.09 -10.36
N ASN A 24 -0.66 -10.17 -10.99
CA ASN A 24 -0.37 -9.72 -12.35
C ASN A 24 0.77 -8.68 -12.36
N ALA A 25 1.28 -8.31 -13.54
CA ALA A 25 2.43 -7.42 -13.67
C ALA A 25 2.25 -6.04 -13.01
N SER A 26 1.04 -5.48 -12.97
CA SER A 26 0.79 -4.19 -12.32
C SER A 26 0.79 -4.34 -10.80
N GLN A 27 0.09 -5.35 -10.29
CA GLN A 27 0.03 -5.67 -8.87
C GLN A 27 1.41 -6.04 -8.32
N ASP A 28 2.20 -6.79 -9.10
CA ASP A 28 3.57 -7.15 -8.77
C ASP A 28 4.44 -5.90 -8.55
N ARG A 29 4.44 -4.96 -9.50
CA ARG A 29 5.19 -3.70 -9.38
C ARG A 29 4.81 -2.92 -8.12
N HIS A 30 3.52 -2.78 -7.82
CA HIS A 30 3.11 -2.05 -6.61
C HIS A 30 3.43 -2.81 -5.32
N ALA A 31 3.30 -4.13 -5.31
CA ALA A 31 3.71 -4.95 -4.18
C ALA A 31 5.23 -4.85 -3.93
N GLN A 32 6.03 -4.87 -4.99
CA GLN A 32 7.48 -4.66 -4.90
C GLN A 32 7.82 -3.26 -4.35
N ALA A 33 7.08 -2.22 -4.73
CA ALA A 33 7.24 -0.88 -4.17
C ALA A 33 6.95 -0.84 -2.66
N ILE A 34 5.86 -1.48 -2.21
CA ILE A 34 5.54 -1.63 -0.78
C ILE A 34 6.64 -2.41 -0.04
N ILE A 35 7.13 -3.52 -0.63
CA ILE A 35 8.20 -4.35 -0.06
C ILE A 35 9.50 -3.54 0.06
N ALA A 36 9.89 -2.83 -1.00
CA ALA A 36 11.08 -2.00 -1.02
C ALA A 36 11.00 -0.90 0.05
N GLN A 37 9.86 -0.23 0.18
CA GLN A 37 9.64 0.78 1.22
C GLN A 37 9.69 0.16 2.63
N THR A 38 9.12 -1.04 2.81
CA THR A 38 9.21 -1.78 4.08
C THR A 38 10.67 -2.04 4.47
N LYS A 39 11.51 -2.44 3.50
CA LYS A 39 12.95 -2.66 3.71
C LYS A 39 13.67 -1.36 4.02
N LYS A 40 13.40 -0.29 3.27
CA LYS A 40 13.96 1.05 3.47
C LYS A 40 13.72 1.56 4.90
N GLN A 41 12.56 1.25 5.48
CA GLN A 41 12.20 1.65 6.85
C GLN A 41 12.56 0.61 7.93
N GLY A 42 13.18 -0.52 7.57
CA GLY A 42 13.61 -1.53 8.54
C GLY A 42 12.49 -2.23 9.32
N LEU A 43 11.27 -2.29 8.76
CA LEU A 43 10.08 -2.78 9.48
C LEU A 43 9.94 -4.31 9.48
N GLY A 44 10.76 -4.99 8.66
CA GLY A 44 10.78 -6.44 8.55
C GLY A 44 9.47 -7.05 8.06
N LYS A 45 9.35 -8.38 8.21
CA LYS A 45 8.15 -9.15 7.84
C LYS A 45 6.89 -8.66 8.54
N GLN A 46 7.03 -8.18 9.77
CA GLN A 46 5.95 -7.68 10.60
C GLN A 46 5.32 -6.39 10.03
N GLY A 47 6.09 -5.55 9.35
CA GLY A 47 5.55 -4.40 8.60
C GLY A 47 5.05 -4.78 7.21
N CYS A 48 5.74 -5.69 6.51
CA CYS A 48 5.35 -6.08 5.15
C CYS A 48 3.95 -6.72 5.11
N LYS A 49 3.70 -7.69 6.00
CA LYS A 49 2.47 -8.48 5.98
C LYS A 49 1.19 -7.62 6.10
N PRO A 50 1.04 -6.70 7.07
CA PRO A 50 -0.13 -5.83 7.14
C PRO A 50 -0.22 -4.87 5.96
N ALA A 51 0.88 -4.30 5.46
CA ALA A 51 0.80 -3.40 4.30
C ALA A 51 0.31 -4.12 3.03
N ILE A 52 0.87 -5.30 2.69
CA ILE A 52 0.39 -6.07 1.54
C ILE A 52 -1.06 -6.54 1.75
N ALA A 53 -1.43 -6.96 2.97
CA ALA A 53 -2.80 -7.36 3.27
C ALA A 53 -3.79 -6.19 3.10
N THR A 54 -3.44 -4.99 3.54
CA THR A 54 -4.23 -3.77 3.33
C THR A 54 -4.35 -3.47 1.84
N GLY A 55 -3.25 -3.43 1.09
CA GLY A 55 -3.27 -3.13 -0.34
C GLY A 55 -4.12 -4.13 -1.14
N LEU A 56 -4.06 -5.42 -0.81
CA LEU A 56 -4.93 -6.44 -1.39
C LEU A 56 -6.41 -6.22 -1.05
N THR A 57 -6.70 -5.82 0.19
CA THR A 57 -8.08 -5.61 0.67
C THR A 57 -8.71 -4.38 0.04
N GLU A 58 -8.00 -3.27 0.01
CA GLU A 58 -8.53 -1.95 -0.34
C GLU A 58 -8.62 -1.75 -1.86
N SER A 59 -7.64 -2.24 -2.61
CA SER A 59 -7.53 -1.95 -4.04
C SER A 59 -7.17 -3.17 -4.90
N SER A 60 -6.98 -4.34 -4.29
CA SER A 60 -6.32 -5.47 -4.95
C SER A 60 -4.94 -5.07 -5.51
N LEU A 61 -4.17 -4.26 -4.77
CA LEU A 61 -2.84 -3.73 -5.15
C LEU A 61 -2.86 -2.88 -6.43
N ARG A 62 -3.92 -2.09 -6.62
CA ARG A 62 -4.07 -1.14 -7.73
C ARG A 62 -3.94 0.28 -7.19
N ILE A 63 -3.35 1.16 -7.97
CA ILE A 63 -3.48 2.60 -7.74
C ILE A 63 -4.84 3.02 -8.27
N LEU A 64 -5.74 3.49 -7.40
CA LEU A 64 -7.08 3.90 -7.79
C LEU A 64 -7.26 5.40 -7.58
N ALA A 65 -7.65 6.11 -8.64
CA ALA A 65 -8.00 7.53 -8.59
C ALA A 65 -9.46 7.71 -8.14
N ASN A 66 -9.89 8.95 -7.94
CA ASN A 66 -11.25 9.27 -7.48
C ASN A 66 -11.82 10.47 -8.24
N ASN A 67 -13.05 10.35 -8.75
CA ASN A 67 -13.75 11.44 -9.45
C ASN A 67 -14.02 12.65 -8.54
N GLY A 68 -14.20 12.43 -7.24
CA GLY A 68 -14.32 13.48 -6.23
C GLY A 68 -13.00 14.19 -5.91
N VAL A 69 -11.87 13.68 -6.42
CA VAL A 69 -10.53 14.29 -6.30
C VAL A 69 -9.93 14.47 -7.70
N PRO A 70 -10.36 15.48 -8.48
CA PRO A 70 -9.97 15.62 -9.88
C PRO A 70 -8.46 15.69 -10.12
N ALA A 71 -7.68 16.13 -9.13
CA ALA A 71 -6.22 16.10 -9.20
C ALA A 71 -5.67 14.67 -9.35
N SER A 72 -6.27 13.68 -8.69
CA SER A 72 -5.84 12.27 -8.73
C SER A 72 -5.93 11.66 -10.13
N LEU A 73 -6.88 12.13 -10.96
CA LEU A 73 -7.09 11.66 -12.34
C LEU A 73 -5.94 12.03 -13.27
N LYS A 74 -5.08 12.98 -12.88
CA LYS A 74 -3.94 13.45 -13.67
C LYS A 74 -2.70 12.57 -13.54
N TYR A 75 -2.70 11.63 -12.58
CA TYR A 75 -1.57 10.76 -12.29
C TYR A 75 -1.81 9.32 -12.77
N PRO A 76 -0.73 8.55 -13.05
CA PRO A 76 -0.86 7.15 -13.42
C PRO A 76 -1.71 6.37 -12.42
N ASN A 77 -2.73 5.69 -12.92
CA ASN A 77 -3.65 4.90 -12.10
C ASN A 77 -4.11 3.67 -12.88
N ASN A 78 -4.72 2.72 -12.18
CA ASN A 78 -5.25 1.51 -12.76
C ASN A 78 -6.78 1.47 -12.71
N GLY A 79 -7.44 2.61 -12.53
CA GLY A 79 -8.89 2.72 -12.47
C GLY A 79 -9.38 3.70 -11.41
N ILE A 80 -10.70 3.73 -11.27
CA ILE A 80 -11.40 4.61 -10.33
C ILE A 80 -11.87 3.78 -9.14
N GLY A 81 -11.53 4.25 -7.94
CA GLY A 81 -11.97 3.68 -6.68
C GLY A 81 -13.36 4.17 -6.28
N SER A 82 -13.77 3.77 -5.08
CA SER A 82 -15.07 4.15 -4.50
C SER A 82 -14.87 4.57 -3.06
N GLY A 83 -15.67 5.53 -2.59
CA GLY A 83 -15.65 6.01 -1.22
C GLY A 83 -15.15 7.45 -1.14
N HIS A 84 -15.97 8.31 -0.52
CA HIS A 84 -15.72 9.74 -0.24
C HIS A 84 -14.69 10.38 -1.20
N ASP A 85 -13.50 10.69 -0.69
CA ASP A 85 -12.36 11.24 -1.44
C ASP A 85 -11.15 10.30 -1.42
N SER A 86 -11.35 9.00 -1.21
CA SER A 86 -10.27 8.02 -1.07
C SER A 86 -9.50 7.81 -2.38
N VAL A 87 -8.16 7.75 -2.30
CA VAL A 87 -7.26 7.57 -3.46
C VAL A 87 -6.12 6.58 -3.14
N GLY A 88 -5.34 6.21 -4.16
CA GLY A 88 -4.10 5.43 -3.99
C GLY A 88 -4.32 3.96 -3.66
N ILE A 89 -3.25 3.27 -3.29
CA ILE A 89 -3.24 1.81 -3.10
C ILE A 89 -3.97 1.32 -1.84
N PHE A 90 -4.02 2.16 -0.80
CA PHE A 90 -4.68 1.85 0.47
C PHE A 90 -6.05 2.52 0.63
N GLN A 91 -6.52 3.24 -0.39
CA GLN A 91 -7.82 3.92 -0.40
C GLN A 91 -8.06 4.76 0.87
N GLN A 92 -7.03 5.43 1.39
CA GLN A 92 -7.20 6.38 2.48
C GLN A 92 -7.68 7.72 1.92
N ARG A 93 -8.35 8.51 2.77
CA ARG A 93 -9.00 9.76 2.38
C ARG A 93 -7.98 10.79 1.92
N ALA A 94 -8.18 11.41 0.75
CA ALA A 94 -7.33 12.47 0.21
C ALA A 94 -7.06 13.60 1.21
N MET A 95 -8.05 13.93 2.05
CA MET A 95 -7.93 14.99 3.06
C MET A 95 -6.87 14.74 4.15
N TYR A 96 -6.35 13.51 4.29
CA TYR A 96 -5.29 13.18 5.24
C TYR A 96 -3.88 13.35 4.69
N TYR A 97 -3.77 13.69 3.41
CA TYR A 97 -2.50 13.77 2.72
C TYR A 97 -2.17 15.19 2.29
N GLU A 98 -0.88 15.47 2.22
CA GLU A 98 -0.35 16.78 1.87
C GLU A 98 -0.26 16.97 0.34
N ASP A 99 0.00 15.90 -0.42
CA ASP A 99 0.17 15.95 -1.87
C ASP A 99 -0.45 14.72 -2.57
N ILE A 100 -1.50 14.98 -3.36
CA ILE A 100 -2.20 13.96 -4.16
C ILE A 100 -1.29 13.23 -5.13
N CYS A 101 -0.22 13.88 -5.63
CA CYS A 101 0.76 13.21 -6.49
C CYS A 101 1.43 12.06 -5.73
N CYS A 102 1.86 12.34 -4.49
CA CYS A 102 2.50 11.38 -3.61
C CYS A 102 1.52 10.26 -3.21
N ASP A 103 0.24 10.54 -3.02
CA ASP A 103 -0.75 9.52 -2.63
C ASP A 103 -1.06 8.53 -3.76
N MET A 104 -0.84 8.97 -5.00
CA MET A 104 -0.96 8.11 -6.18
C MET A 104 0.31 7.27 -6.41
N ASP A 105 1.32 7.40 -5.56
CA ASP A 105 2.51 6.53 -5.53
C ASP A 105 2.39 5.43 -4.46
N ALA A 106 2.74 4.19 -4.84
CA ALA A 106 2.60 3.03 -3.96
C ALA A 106 3.57 3.06 -2.77
N ALA A 107 4.80 3.52 -2.98
CA ALA A 107 5.82 3.54 -1.93
C ALA A 107 5.57 4.66 -0.93
N TYR A 108 5.15 5.84 -1.40
CA TYR A 108 4.75 6.94 -0.53
C TYR A 108 3.48 6.60 0.26
N SER A 109 2.44 6.06 -0.38
CA SER A 109 1.27 5.51 0.31
C SER A 109 1.68 4.52 1.42
N ALA A 110 2.68 3.67 1.16
CA ALA A 110 3.19 2.72 2.16
C ALA A 110 3.88 3.42 3.32
N SER A 111 4.62 4.49 3.04
CA SER A 111 5.23 5.33 4.08
C SER A 111 4.20 5.88 5.06
N GLU A 112 3.09 6.44 4.57
CA GLU A 112 2.02 6.97 5.43
C GLU A 112 1.27 5.86 6.18
N PHE A 113 1.06 4.71 5.54
CA PHE A 113 0.53 3.53 6.24
C PHE A 113 1.46 3.11 7.40
N PHE A 114 2.77 3.06 7.17
CA PHE A 114 3.76 2.67 8.19
C PHE A 114 3.87 3.66 9.32
N LYS A 115 3.81 4.96 9.04
CA LYS A 115 3.75 6.02 10.06
C LYS A 115 2.60 5.79 11.03
N ASN A 116 1.40 5.52 10.51
CA ASN A 116 0.23 5.22 11.34
C ASN A 116 0.33 3.85 12.05
N MET A 117 0.86 2.84 11.36
CA MET A 117 1.04 1.49 11.92
C MET A 117 2.01 1.49 13.10
N THR A 118 3.15 2.15 12.96
CA THR A 118 4.22 2.17 13.98
C THR A 118 3.86 3.00 15.22
N ALA A 119 2.92 3.94 15.09
CA ALA A 119 2.34 4.68 16.21
C ALA A 119 1.43 3.81 17.12
N ILE A 120 1.04 2.62 16.68
CA ILE A 120 0.21 1.70 17.47
C ILE A 120 1.08 0.97 18.51
N CYS A 121 0.74 1.13 19.78
CA CYS A 121 1.40 0.37 20.86
C CYS A 121 1.26 -1.15 20.63
N GLY A 122 2.37 -1.87 20.75
CA GLY A 122 2.42 -3.32 20.56
C GLY A 122 2.40 -3.79 19.10
N TRP A 123 2.56 -2.89 18.11
CA TRP A 123 2.47 -3.29 16.70
C TRP A 123 3.43 -4.43 16.31
N LYS A 124 4.60 -4.51 16.94
CA LYS A 124 5.64 -5.51 16.60
C LYS A 124 5.22 -6.96 16.81
N THR A 125 4.20 -7.22 17.64
CA THR A 125 3.71 -8.58 17.93
C THR A 125 2.22 -8.75 17.64
N MET A 126 1.56 -7.69 17.18
CA MET A 126 0.13 -7.69 16.92
C MET A 126 -0.23 -8.52 15.68
N ASP A 127 -1.38 -9.19 15.72
CA ASP A 127 -1.93 -9.88 14.54
C ASP A 127 -2.08 -8.92 13.36
N ALA A 128 -1.70 -9.38 12.16
CA ALA A 128 -1.64 -8.54 10.97
C ALA A 128 -3.01 -7.97 10.59
N ALA A 129 -4.09 -8.76 10.68
CA ALA A 129 -5.43 -8.26 10.36
C ALA A 129 -5.87 -7.19 11.38
N THR A 130 -5.55 -7.38 12.65
CA THR A 130 -5.79 -6.38 13.70
C THR A 130 -5.03 -5.09 13.45
N LEU A 131 -3.77 -5.15 13.00
CA LEU A 131 -3.01 -3.96 12.60
C LEU A 131 -3.64 -3.23 11.43
N CYS A 132 -4.01 -3.96 10.36
CA CYS A 132 -4.69 -3.37 9.20
C CYS A 132 -5.94 -2.61 9.66
N GLN A 133 -6.78 -3.25 10.48
CA GLN A 133 -8.00 -2.64 11.00
C GLN A 133 -7.72 -1.41 11.87
N LYS A 134 -6.68 -1.42 12.71
CA LYS A 134 -6.35 -0.25 13.55
C LYS A 134 -5.86 0.94 12.74
N VAL A 135 -5.13 0.71 11.65
CA VAL A 135 -4.68 1.77 10.75
C VAL A 135 -5.84 2.29 9.90
N GLN A 136 -6.58 1.41 9.25
CA GLN A 136 -7.62 1.78 8.27
C GLN A 136 -8.96 2.16 8.90
N ARG A 137 -9.28 1.62 10.09
CA ARG A 137 -10.55 1.85 10.80
C ARG A 137 -11.78 1.57 9.93
N SER A 138 -11.72 0.50 9.13
CA SER A 138 -12.80 0.10 8.23
C SER A 138 -14.07 -0.33 8.98
N ALA A 139 -15.23 -0.17 8.34
CA ALA A 139 -16.52 -0.66 8.84
C ALA A 139 -16.65 -2.20 8.83
N VAL A 140 -15.72 -2.91 8.17
CA VAL A 140 -15.73 -4.38 8.07
C VAL A 140 -14.42 -4.97 8.63
N PRO A 141 -14.31 -5.14 9.96
CA PRO A 141 -13.05 -5.52 10.62
C PRO A 141 -12.43 -6.85 10.16
N THR A 142 -13.25 -7.75 9.62
CA THR A 142 -12.82 -9.09 9.19
C THR A 142 -12.24 -9.12 7.78
N ALA A 143 -12.41 -8.05 6.99
CA ALA A 143 -12.02 -8.01 5.58
C ALA A 143 -10.54 -8.32 5.36
N TYR A 144 -9.65 -7.77 6.20
CA TYR A 144 -8.20 -7.96 6.08
C TYR A 144 -7.74 -9.40 6.31
N ARG A 145 -8.43 -10.14 7.18
CA ARG A 145 -8.05 -11.52 7.52
C ARG A 145 -7.99 -12.42 6.28
N LYS A 146 -8.89 -12.17 5.31
CA LYS A 146 -8.95 -12.87 4.01
C LYS A 146 -7.60 -12.92 3.29
N TYR A 147 -6.82 -11.84 3.34
CA TYR A 147 -5.60 -11.71 2.55
C TYR A 147 -4.31 -11.91 3.34
N THR A 148 -4.37 -12.09 4.66
CA THR A 148 -3.16 -12.23 5.50
C THR A 148 -2.27 -13.43 5.10
N ALA A 149 -2.85 -14.54 4.66
CA ALA A 149 -2.09 -15.70 4.20
C ALA A 149 -1.41 -15.44 2.84
N GLN A 150 -2.09 -14.78 1.91
CA GLN A 150 -1.50 -14.38 0.62
C GLN A 150 -0.39 -13.35 0.83
N ALA A 151 -0.62 -12.34 1.67
CA ALA A 151 0.37 -11.35 2.03
C ALA A 151 1.64 -11.98 2.61
N ALA A 152 1.51 -13.01 3.46
CA ALA A 152 2.67 -13.73 4.00
C ALA A 152 3.50 -14.41 2.89
N LYS A 153 2.86 -15.01 1.87
CA LYS A 153 3.54 -15.62 0.72
C LYS A 153 4.24 -14.57 -0.14
N ILE A 154 3.57 -13.44 -0.41
CA ILE A 154 4.14 -12.31 -1.16
C ILE A 154 5.36 -11.75 -0.44
N CYS A 155 5.27 -11.46 0.86
CA CYS A 155 6.39 -10.96 1.64
C CYS A 155 7.56 -11.94 1.68
N ALA A 156 7.29 -13.25 1.80
CA ALA A 156 8.33 -14.27 1.75
C ALA A 156 9.05 -14.30 0.39
N ALA A 157 8.30 -14.28 -0.71
CA ALA A 157 8.88 -14.19 -2.05
C ALA A 157 9.64 -12.88 -2.28
N GLY A 158 9.22 -11.79 -1.62
CA GLY A 158 9.91 -10.50 -1.59
C GLY A 158 11.16 -10.45 -0.70
N GLY A 159 11.52 -11.56 -0.03
CA GLY A 159 12.73 -11.65 0.81
C GLY A 159 12.53 -11.32 2.29
N PHE A 160 11.38 -11.67 2.88
CA PHE A 160 11.09 -11.53 4.33
C PHE A 160 10.74 -12.85 5.05
#